data_AF-A0A396M3Y2-F1
#
_entry.id   AF-A0A396M3Y2-F1
#
_cell.length_a   1.000
_cell.length_b   1.000
_cell.length_c   1.000
_cell.angle_alpha   90.00
_cell.angle_beta   90.00
_cell.angle_gamma   90.00
#
_symmetry.space_group_name_H-M   'P 1'
#
loop_
_entity.id
_entity.type
_entity.pdbx_description
1 polymer ?
#
loop_
_entity_poly.entity_id
_entity_poly.type
_entity_poly.pdbx_seq_one_letter_code
_entity_poly.pdbx_strand_id
1 'polypeptide(L)' 'MGQIASFLDLGISYDEAVKKIPYQNLLMMCADKLRFDYSSGDTQKKVEKISGKDMLNRKRGRK' A
#
# COMPACT_ATOMS: atom_id res chain seq x y z
N MET A 1 -5.10 -8.11 19.84
CA MET A 1 -4.74 -8.71 18.54
C MET A 1 -3.35 -9.32 18.68
N GLY A 2 -3.15 -10.58 18.29
CA GLY A 2 -1.85 -11.26 18.43
C GLY A 2 -0.81 -10.78 17.40
N GLN A 3 0.49 -10.97 17.67
CA GLN A 3 1.59 -10.60 16.78
C GLN A 3 1.50 -11.21 15.38
N ILE A 4 0.95 -12.42 15.26
CA ILE A 4 0.75 -13.06 13.95
C ILE A 4 -0.27 -12.30 13.11
N ALA A 5 -1.32 -11.76 13.72
CA ALA A 5 -2.34 -10.99 13.01
C ALA A 5 -1.76 -9.68 12.45
N SER A 6 -0.77 -9.06 13.11
CA SER A 6 -0.10 -7.87 12.57
C SER A 6 0.74 -8.13 11.32
N PHE A 7 1.12 -9.39 11.04
CA PHE A 7 1.81 -9.74 9.80
C PHE A 7 0.87 -9.84 8.60
N LEU A 8 -0.44 -9.93 8.79
CA LEU A 8 -1.40 -9.92 7.67
C LEU A 8 -1.36 -8.60 6.89
N ASP A 9 -0.95 -7.51 7.55
CA ASP A 9 -0.76 -6.22 6.90
C ASP A 9 0.42 -6.25 5.89
N LEU A 10 1.25 -7.30 5.87
CA LEU A 10 2.29 -7.52 4.84
C LEU A 10 1.70 -8.05 3.52
N GLY A 11 0.39 -8.32 3.45
CA GLY A 11 -0.26 -8.87 2.25
C GLY A 11 -0.02 -10.37 2.05
N ILE A 12 0.49 -11.06 3.07
CA ILE A 12 0.70 -12.52 3.08
C ILE A 12 -0.51 -13.24 3.69
N SER A 13 -0.74 -14.48 3.28
CA SER A 13 -1.81 -15.30 3.84
C SER A 13 -1.50 -15.73 5.28
N TYR A 14 -2.54 -15.94 6.08
CA TYR A 14 -2.41 -16.42 7.46
C TYR A 14 -1.65 -17.75 7.55
N ASP A 15 -1.91 -18.67 6.61
CA ASP A 15 -1.23 -19.96 6.58
C ASP A 15 0.28 -19.82 6.33
N GLU A 16 0.66 -18.81 5.54
CA GLU A 16 2.07 -18.52 5.25
C GLU A 16 2.78 -17.88 6.44
N ALA A 17 2.12 -16.92 7.09
CA ALA A 17 2.61 -16.26 8.30
C ALA A 17 2.77 -17.23 9.49
N VAL A 18 2.00 -18.31 9.53
CA VAL A 18 2.05 -19.28 10.65
C VAL A 18 2.96 -20.47 10.35
N LYS A 19 2.89 -21.03 9.14
CA LYS A 19 3.49 -22.35 8.84
C LYS A 19 4.70 -22.31 7.93
N LYS A 20 4.82 -21.28 7.06
CA LYS A 20 5.82 -21.27 5.99
C LYS A 20 6.99 -20.33 6.30
N ILE A 21 6.71 -19.15 6.83
CA ILE A 21 7.72 -18.12 7.04
C ILE A 21 8.19 -18.16 8.50
N PRO A 22 9.51 -18.31 8.75
CA PRO A 22 10.04 -18.23 10.09
C PRO A 22 9.71 -16.89 10.76
N TYR A 23 9.43 -16.92 12.05
CA TYR A 23 9.04 -15.73 12.82
C TYR A 23 10.05 -14.58 12.72
N GLN A 24 11.35 -14.87 12.73
CA GLN A 24 12.40 -13.86 12.58
C GLN A 24 12.31 -13.12 11.23
N ASN A 25 11.98 -13.83 10.16
CA ASN A 25 11.84 -13.23 8.83
C ASN A 25 10.61 -12.32 8.79
N LEU A 26 9.50 -12.72 9.43
CA LEU A 26 8.31 -11.87 9.55
C LEU A 26 8.61 -10.56 10.30
N LEU A 27 9.43 -10.61 11.35
CA LEU A 27 9.88 -9.41 12.05
C LEU A 27 10.70 -8.48 11.16
N MET A 28 11.64 -9.04 10.39
CA MET A 28 12.45 -8.26 9.45
C MET A 28 11.59 -7.65 8.33
N MET A 29 10.65 -8.41 7.77
CA MET A 29 9.71 -7.92 6.76
C MET A 29 8.80 -6.80 7.30
N CYS A 30 8.36 -6.91 8.57
CA CYS A 30 7.61 -5.84 9.23
C CYS A 30 8.45 -4.58 9.44
N ALA A 31 9.74 -4.73 9.75
CA ALA A 31 10.65 -3.60 9.92
C ALA A 31 11.04 -2.94 8.59
N ASP A 32 11.10 -3.73 7.51
CA ASP A 32 11.44 -3.30 6.14
C ASP A 32 10.25 -2.69 5.38
N LYS A 33 9.04 -2.70 5.96
CA LYS A 33 7.94 -1.91 5.41
C LYS A 33 8.41 -0.47 5.25
N LEU A 34 8.46 -0.01 4.00
CA LEU A 34 8.54 1.41 3.67
C LEU A 34 7.49 2.12 4.52
N ARG A 35 7.94 2.84 5.55
CA ARG A 35 7.13 3.89 6.15
C ARG A 35 6.86 4.81 4.97
N PHE A 36 5.62 4.82 4.48
CA PHE A 36 5.17 5.94 3.67
C PHE A 36 5.31 7.16 4.57
N ASP A 37 6.45 7.83 4.49
CA ASP A 37 6.69 9.10 5.14
C ASP A 37 5.71 10.07 4.50
N TYR A 38 4.53 10.21 5.11
CA TYR A 38 3.62 11.33 4.84
C TYR A 38 4.30 12.69 5.12
N SER A 39 5.46 12.68 5.77
CA SER A 39 6.39 13.78 6.02
C SER A 39 7.13 14.25 4.76
N SER A 40 7.34 13.36 3.79
CA SER A 40 8.24 13.60 2.65
C SER A 40 7.47 13.85 1.35
N GLY A 41 6.36 14.58 1.37
CA GLY A 41 5.72 15.17 0.18
C GLY A 41 5.16 14.22 -0.89
N ASP A 42 5.60 12.96 -0.92
CA ASP A 42 5.08 11.88 -1.75
C ASP A 42 3.83 11.31 -1.06
N THR A 43 2.84 12.21 -1.01
CA THR A 43 1.45 11.85 -0.94
C THR A 43 1.27 10.76 -1.99
N GLN A 44 1.04 9.52 -1.56
CA GLN A 44 0.51 8.46 -2.41
C GLN A 44 -0.49 9.15 -3.31
N LYS A 45 -0.18 9.30 -4.62
CA LYS A 45 -1.03 10.04 -5.54
C LYS A 45 -2.37 9.33 -5.48
N LYS A 46 -3.27 9.89 -4.67
CA LYS A 46 -4.62 9.40 -4.46
C LYS A 46 -5.15 9.28 -5.87
N VAL A 47 -5.48 8.07 -6.31
CA VAL A 47 -5.95 7.86 -7.68
C VAL A 47 -7.17 8.74 -7.84
N GLU A 48 -6.99 9.91 -8.47
CA GLU A 48 -8.07 10.84 -8.68
C GLU A 48 -8.98 10.17 -9.69
N LYS A 49 -10.20 9.83 -9.25
CA LYS A 49 -11.20 9.27 -10.14
C LYS A 49 -11.68 10.40 -11.05
N ILE A 50 -11.05 10.52 -12.21
CA ILE A 50 -11.40 11.52 -13.20
C ILE A 50 -12.64 11.02 -13.96
N SER A 51 -13.69 11.85 -14.02
CA SER A 51 -14.89 11.53 -14.80
C SER A 51 -14.64 11.74 -16.29
N GLY A 52 -15.35 11.00 -17.15
CA GLY A 52 -15.28 11.18 -18.61
C GLY A 52 -15.61 12.61 -19.05
N LYS A 53 -16.44 13.34 -18.28
CA LYS A 53 -16.75 14.75 -18.49
C LYS A 53 -15.53 15.66 -18.29
N ASP A 54 -14.72 15.39 -17.27
CA ASP A 54 -13.50 16.15 -16.98
C ASP A 54 -12.42 15.90 -18.04
N MET A 55 -12.37 14.67 -18.57
CA MET A 55 -11.49 14.31 -19.68
C MET A 55 -11.86 15.05 -20.98
N LEU A 56 -13.15 15.17 -21.29
CA LEU A 56 -13.63 15.93 -22.45
C LEU A 56 -13.32 17.42 -22.35
N ASN A 57 -13.43 18.01 -21.16
CA ASN A 57 -13.12 19.43 -20.95
C ASN A 57 -11.63 19.73 -21.15
N ARG A 58 -10.73 18.84 -20.70
CA ARG A 58 -9.28 18.96 -20.96
C ARG A 58 -8.94 18.89 -22.45
N LYS A 59 -9.69 18.11 -23.24
CA LYS A 59 -9.51 18.03 -24.71
C LYS A 59 -9.93 19.31 -25.42
N ARG A 60 -10.95 20.01 -24.91
CA ARG A 60 -11.50 21.23 -25.53
C ARG A 60 -10.67 22.49 -25.27
N GLY A 61 -10.02 22.59 -24.11
CA GLY A 61 -9.14 23.72 -23.77
C GLY A 61 -7.75 23.70 -24.41
N ARG A 62 -7.52 22.80 -25.38
CA ARG A 62 -6.24 22.60 -26.08
C ARG A 62 -6.25 23.12 -27.53
N LYS A 63 -7.18 24.04 -27.83
CA LYS A 63 -7.27 24.78 -29.09
C LYS A 63 -6.73 26.18 -28.91
#